data_AF-A0A382AIS0-F1
#
_entry.id   AF-A0A382AIS0-F1
#
_cell.length_a   1.000
_cell.length_b   1.000
_cell.length_c   1.000
_cell.angle_alpha   90.00
_cell.angle_beta   90.00
_cell.angle_gamma   90.00
#
_symmetry.space_group_name_H-M   'P 1'
#
loop_
_entity.id
_entity.type
_entity.pdbx_description
1 polymer ?
#
loop_
_entity_poly.entity_id
_entity_poly.type
_entity_poly.pdbx_seq_one_letter_code
_entity_poly.pdbx_strand_id
1 'polypeptide(L)'
;MKKQLLKEIIEKKEKKIEFAIVTDLQNGESCIFEKNRPINNNFEKYKDKINLHFNNKKDGIIEGTNIFVETYIRPIKVIIVGAVHIAQYLVNFAKSLNFEISIIDPRGYF
;
A
#
# COMPACT_ATOMS: atom_id res chain seq x y z
N MET A 1 10.08 16.10 -6.71
CA MET A 1 9.29 15.05 -7.39
C MET A 1 8.64 15.62 -8.64
N LYS A 2 8.67 14.91 -9.78
CA LYS A 2 8.13 15.40 -11.07
C LYS A 2 6.60 15.54 -11.00
N LYS A 3 6.04 16.63 -11.52
CA LYS A 3 4.58 16.92 -11.47
C LYS A 3 3.72 15.81 -12.10
N GLN A 4 4.21 15.19 -13.16
CA GLN A 4 3.52 14.09 -13.84
C GLN A 4 3.43 12.83 -12.97
N LEU A 5 4.53 12.50 -12.27
CA LEU A 5 4.57 11.37 -11.33
C LEU A 5 3.57 11.57 -10.18
N LEU A 6 3.51 12.78 -9.63
CA LEU A 6 2.56 13.11 -8.56
C LEU A 6 1.10 12.92 -9.02
N LYS A 7 0.75 13.35 -10.24
CA LYS A 7 -0.60 13.14 -10.78
C LYS A 7 -0.94 11.66 -10.88
N GLU A 8 0.01 10.85 -11.37
CA GLU A 8 -0.18 9.40 -11.49
C GLU A 8 -0.34 8.72 -10.12
N ILE A 9 0.43 9.15 -9.11
CA ILE A 9 0.29 8.68 -7.72
C ILE A 9 -1.12 8.98 -7.18
N ILE A 10 -1.63 10.19 -7.40
CA ILE A 10 -2.97 10.59 -6.95
C ILE A 10 -4.04 9.73 -7.63
N GLU A 11 -3.97 9.58 -8.95
CA GLU A 11 -4.93 8.77 -9.71
C GLU A 11 -4.93 7.30 -9.25
N LYS A 12 -3.76 6.73 -8.96
CA LYS A 12 -3.63 5.36 -8.43
C LYS A 12 -4.21 5.22 -7.03
N LYS A 13 -4.00 6.22 -6.16
CA LYS A 13 -4.60 6.27 -4.81
C LYS A 13 -6.12 6.29 -4.89
N GLU A 14 -6.69 7.12 -5.75
CA GLU A 14 -8.15 7.18 -5.97
C GLU A 14 -8.72 5.85 -6.47
N LYS A 15 -8.01 5.20 -7.41
CA LYS A 15 -8.39 3.88 -7.94
C LYS A 15 -8.10 2.71 -6.99
N LYS A 16 -7.54 2.96 -5.80
CA LYS A 16 -7.10 1.95 -4.82
C LYS A 16 -6.20 0.87 -5.44
N ILE A 17 -5.36 1.25 -6.39
CA ILE A 17 -4.38 0.36 -7.01
C ILE A 17 -3.15 0.27 -6.10
N GLU A 18 -2.62 -0.92 -5.90
CA GLU A 18 -1.39 -1.12 -5.12
C GLU A 18 -0.17 -0.82 -5.98
N PHE A 19 0.76 -0.01 -5.47
CA PHE A 19 2.00 0.35 -6.16
C PHE A 19 3.09 0.66 -5.13
N ALA A 20 4.33 0.78 -5.58
CA ALA A 20 5.39 1.36 -4.77
C ALA A 20 6.00 2.58 -5.46
N ILE A 21 6.47 3.54 -4.69
CA ILE A 21 7.35 4.60 -5.16
C ILE A 21 8.77 4.17 -4.83
N VAL A 22 9.59 4.05 -5.86
CA VAL A 22 11.00 3.74 -5.72
C VAL A 22 11.76 5.05 -5.94
N THR A 23 12.53 5.47 -4.95
CA THR A 23 13.26 6.74 -4.98
C THR A 23 14.74 6.47 -4.70
N ASP A 24 15.62 6.95 -5.57
CA ASP A 24 17.04 7.02 -5.27
C ASP A 24 17.31 8.28 -4.43
N LEU A 25 17.75 8.07 -3.19
CA LEU A 25 18.02 9.14 -2.23
C LEU A 25 19.26 9.97 -2.59
N GLN A 26 20.15 9.50 -3.48
CA GLN A 26 21.32 10.27 -3.89
C GLN A 26 20.99 11.41 -4.86
N ASN A 27 20.11 11.13 -5.83
CA ASN A 27 19.81 12.06 -6.93
C ASN A 27 18.33 12.52 -6.92
N GLY A 28 17.48 11.95 -6.08
CA GLY A 28 16.05 12.25 -5.98
C GLY A 28 15.21 11.73 -7.15
N GLU A 29 15.78 10.89 -8.02
CA GLU A 29 15.04 10.24 -9.09
C GLU A 29 14.04 9.25 -8.50
N SER A 30 12.80 9.32 -8.98
CA SER A 30 11.70 8.49 -8.50
C SER A 30 10.90 7.90 -9.65
N CYS A 31 10.45 6.68 -9.48
CA CYS A 31 9.54 5.99 -10.39
C CYS A 31 8.47 5.22 -9.62
N ILE A 32 7.39 4.87 -10.33
CA ILE A 32 6.36 3.99 -9.78
C ILE A 32 6.67 2.56 -10.21
N PHE A 33 6.61 1.65 -9.24
CA PHE A 33 6.71 0.21 -9.44
C PHE A 33 5.35 -0.45 -9.25
N GLU A 34 5.04 -1.40 -10.13
CA GLU A 34 3.89 -2.30 -10.05
C GLU A 34 4.35 -3.73 -10.36
N LYS A 35 3.81 -4.73 -9.66
CA LYS A 35 4.24 -6.14 -9.74
C LYS A 35 4.28 -6.72 -11.17
N ASN A 36 3.47 -6.20 -12.08
CA ASN A 36 3.32 -6.72 -13.45
C ASN A 36 3.72 -5.70 -14.54
N ARG A 37 4.41 -4.61 -14.18
CA ARG A 37 4.91 -3.62 -15.16
C ARG A 37 6.44 -3.61 -15.18
N PRO A 38 7.04 -3.30 -16.35
CA PRO A 38 8.47 -3.04 -16.40
C PRO A 38 8.81 -1.84 -15.52
N ILE A 39 9.93 -1.92 -14.81
CA ILE A 39 10.45 -0.79 -14.04
C ILE A 39 11.44 -0.02 -14.93
N ASN A 40 11.69 1.24 -14.61
CA ASN A 40 12.68 2.04 -15.31
C ASN A 40 14.07 1.38 -15.22
N ASN A 41 14.85 1.42 -16.31
CA ASN A 41 16.16 0.78 -16.46
C ASN A 41 17.12 1.06 -15.29
N ASN A 42 17.05 2.26 -14.70
CA ASN A 42 17.89 2.65 -13.55
C ASN A 42 17.67 1.77 -12.30
N PHE A 43 16.48 1.20 -12.15
CA PHE A 43 16.10 0.38 -11.00
C PHE A 43 15.96 -1.12 -11.33
N GLU A 44 16.10 -1.52 -12.60
CA GLU A 44 15.92 -2.92 -13.04
C GLU A 44 16.89 -3.87 -12.32
N LYS A 45 18.12 -3.43 -12.03
CA LYS A 45 19.11 -4.19 -11.25
C LYS A 45 18.61 -4.59 -9.85
N TYR A 46 17.71 -3.80 -9.26
CA TYR A 46 17.21 -3.98 -7.90
C TYR A 46 15.78 -4.52 -7.85
N LYS A 47 15.22 -4.89 -9.01
CA LYS A 47 13.82 -5.30 -9.16
C LYS A 47 13.39 -6.40 -8.21
N ASP A 48 14.22 -7.43 -8.00
CA ASP A 48 13.88 -8.53 -7.08
C ASP A 48 13.77 -8.05 -5.64
N LYS A 49 14.68 -7.17 -5.21
CA LYS A 49 14.63 -6.57 -3.87
C LYS A 49 13.43 -5.63 -3.73
N ILE A 50 13.15 -4.80 -4.73
CA ILE A 50 11.95 -3.93 -4.76
C ILE A 50 10.68 -4.77 -4.66
N ASN A 51 10.59 -5.85 -5.42
CA ASN A 51 9.45 -6.76 -5.41
C ASN A 51 9.30 -7.46 -4.06
N LEU A 52 10.40 -7.81 -3.39
CA LEU A 52 10.38 -8.34 -2.03
C LEU A 52 9.78 -7.34 -1.04
N HIS A 53 10.22 -6.08 -1.06
CA HIS A 53 9.66 -5.01 -0.23
C HIS A 53 8.16 -4.82 -0.49
N PHE A 54 7.77 -4.78 -1.76
CA PHE A 54 6.38 -4.63 -2.19
C PHE A 54 5.50 -5.81 -1.73
N ASN A 55 5.94 -7.05 -1.94
CA ASN A 55 5.19 -8.24 -1.51
C ASN A 55 5.09 -8.35 0.02
N ASN A 56 6.13 -7.93 0.73
CA ASN A 56 6.13 -7.88 2.20
C ASN A 56 5.34 -6.70 2.76
N LYS A 57 4.88 -5.78 1.90
CA LYS A 57 4.13 -4.58 2.29
C LYS A 57 4.91 -3.71 3.29
N LYS A 58 6.22 -3.60 3.07
CA LYS A 58 7.15 -2.89 3.97
C LYS A 58 7.89 -1.81 3.23
N ASP A 59 7.84 -0.63 3.81
CA ASP A 59 8.68 0.48 3.40
C ASP A 59 10.10 0.27 3.90
N GLY A 60 11.08 0.80 3.19
CA GLY A 60 12.46 0.74 3.65
C GLY A 60 13.49 1.02 2.56
N ILE A 61 14.74 1.11 3.00
CA ILE A 61 15.89 1.24 2.11
C ILE A 61 16.38 -0.16 1.76
N ILE A 62 16.65 -0.38 0.48
CA ILE A 62 17.24 -1.63 0.01
C ILE A 62 18.69 -1.72 0.51
N GLU A 63 18.99 -2.78 1.24
CA GLU A 63 20.30 -2.99 1.86
C GLU A 63 21.45 -2.91 0.83
N GLY A 64 22.48 -2.13 1.17
CA GLY A 64 23.64 -1.86 0.33
C GLY A 64 23.40 -0.83 -0.78
N THR A 65 22.28 -0.11 -0.74
CA THR A 65 21.94 0.92 -1.74
C THR A 65 21.35 2.16 -1.07
N ASN A 66 21.14 3.23 -1.84
CA ASN A 66 20.42 4.42 -1.42
C ASN A 66 18.99 4.46 -2.00
N ILE A 67 18.44 3.30 -2.35
CA ILE A 67 17.11 3.20 -2.95
C ILE A 67 16.10 2.97 -1.84
N PHE A 68 15.20 3.93 -1.66
CA PHE A 68 14.05 3.84 -0.79
C PHE A 68 12.83 3.33 -1.55
N VAL A 69 12.15 2.33 -0.98
CA VAL A 69 10.89 1.78 -1.48
C VAL A 69 9.79 2.17 -0.52
N GLU A 70 8.83 2.96 -1.00
CA GLU A 70 7.61 3.32 -0.27
C GLU A 70 6.43 2.57 -0.88
N THR A 71 5.76 1.72 -0.10
CA THR A 71 4.70 0.83 -0.56
C THR A 71 3.32 1.42 -0.25
N TYR A 72 2.48 1.50 -1.27
CA TYR A 72 1.09 1.91 -1.16
C TYR A 72 0.21 0.68 -1.33
N ILE A 73 -0.20 0.12 -0.19
CA ILE A 73 -1.04 -1.08 -0.14
C ILE A 73 -2.50 -0.72 0.15
N ARG A 74 -3.42 -1.59 -0.26
CA ARG A 74 -4.81 -1.45 0.16
C ARG A 74 -4.92 -1.69 1.68
N PRO A 75 -5.81 -0.95 2.38
CA PRO A 75 -6.16 -1.24 3.75
C PRO A 75 -6.52 -2.71 3.94
N ILE A 76 -6.12 -3.27 5.09
CA ILE A 76 -6.51 -4.63 5.45
C ILE A 76 -8.04 -4.64 5.64
N LYS A 77 -8.70 -5.56 4.94
CA LYS A 77 -10.15 -5.75 5.06
C LYS A 77 -10.46 -6.68 6.21
N VAL A 78 -11.36 -6.25 7.10
CA VAL A 78 -11.85 -7.03 8.25
C VAL A 78 -13.34 -7.26 8.06
N ILE A 79 -13.75 -8.53 8.02
CA ILE A 79 -15.15 -8.92 7.95
C ILE A 79 -15.56 -9.43 9.32
N ILE A 80 -16.53 -8.75 9.94
CA ILE A 80 -17.10 -9.13 11.24
C ILE A 80 -18.46 -9.75 10.97
N VAL A 81 -18.64 -11.02 11.33
CA VAL A 81 -19.93 -11.71 11.22
C VAL A 81 -20.62 -11.70 12.58
N GLY A 82 -21.73 -10.98 12.69
CA GLY A 82 -22.48 -10.74 13.93
C GLY A 82 -22.30 -9.33 14.48
N ALA A 83 -23.36 -8.53 14.41
CA ALA A 83 -23.48 -7.17 14.91
C ALA A 83 -23.97 -7.15 16.38
N VAL A 84 -23.34 -7.96 17.24
CA VAL A 84 -23.62 -7.96 18.69
C VAL A 84 -22.80 -6.88 19.42
N HIS A 85 -23.09 -6.60 20.69
CA HIS A 85 -22.48 -5.50 21.45
C HIS A 85 -20.94 -5.43 21.39
N ILE A 86 -20.23 -6.58 21.42
CA ILE A 86 -18.76 -6.59 21.32
C ILE A 86 -18.24 -6.05 19.98
N ALA A 87 -19.03 -6.18 18.90
CA ALA A 87 -18.65 -5.72 17.58
C ALA A 87 -18.47 -4.20 17.55
N GLN A 88 -19.20 -3.44 18.36
CA GLN A 88 -19.06 -1.97 18.42
C GLN A 88 -17.65 -1.56 18.88
N TYR A 89 -17.14 -2.19 19.95
CA TYR A 89 -15.79 -1.94 20.45
C TYR A 89 -14.72 -2.40 19.46
N LEU A 90 -14.92 -3.59 18.86
CA LEU A 90 -13.99 -4.13 17.86
C LEU A 90 -13.89 -3.22 16.62
N VAL A 91 -15.03 -2.72 16.14
CA VAL A 91 -15.10 -1.79 15.00
C VAL A 91 -14.36 -0.50 15.32
N ASN A 92 -14.60 0.09 16.49
CA ASN A 92 -13.94 1.33 16.89
C ASN A 92 -12.42 1.15 16.97
N PHE A 93 -11.96 0.06 17.59
CA PHE A 93 -10.54 -0.28 17.66
C PHE A 93 -9.94 -0.49 16.26
N ALA A 94 -10.57 -1.31 15.41
CA ALA A 94 -10.07 -1.61 14.07
C ALA A 94 -10.04 -0.35 13.17
N LYS A 95 -11.00 0.58 13.30
CA LYS A 95 -11.00 1.85 12.55
C LYS A 95 -9.77 2.69 12.90
N SER A 96 -9.36 2.72 14.16
CA SER A 96 -8.18 3.46 14.61
C SER A 96 -6.86 2.93 14.00
N LEU A 97 -6.86 1.67 13.55
CA LEU A 97 -5.73 1.01 12.89
C LEU A 97 -5.79 1.10 11.35
N ASN A 98 -6.69 1.93 10.81
CA ASN A 98 -6.90 2.11 9.38
C ASN A 98 -7.33 0.83 8.64
N PHE A 99 -8.06 -0.07 9.31
CA PHE A 99 -8.69 -1.22 8.66
C PHE A 99 -10.00 -0.84 7.97
N GLU A 100 -10.24 -1.46 6.81
CA GLU A 100 -11.52 -1.38 6.09
C GLU A 100 -12.45 -2.45 6.66
N ILE A 101 -13.49 -2.04 7.41
CA ILE A 101 -14.34 -2.97 8.14
C ILE A 101 -15.69 -3.14 7.45
N SER A 102 -16.15 -4.38 7.31
CA SER A 102 -17.50 -4.72 6.90
C SER A 102 -18.15 -5.59 7.98
N ILE A 103 -19.36 -5.24 8.39
CA ILE A 103 -20.13 -6.03 9.35
C ILE A 103 -21.26 -6.71 8.58
N ILE A 104 -21.39 -8.02 8.77
CA ILE A 104 -22.45 -8.83 8.18
C ILE A 104 -23.20 -9.46 9.33
N ASP A 105 -24.50 -9.26 9.40
CA ASP A 105 -25.34 -9.94 10.38
C ASP A 105 -26.62 -10.41 9.67
N PRO A 106 -26.95 -11.71 9.77
CA PRO A 106 -28.10 -12.27 9.07
C PRO A 106 -29.45 -11.83 9.66
N ARG A 107 -29.47 -11.27 10.88
CA ARG A 107 -30.68 -10.78 11.53
C ARG A 107 -31.04 -9.44 10.89
N GLY A 108 -32.31 -9.17 10.59
CA GLY A 108 -32.72 -7.89 9.97
C GLY A 108 -32.86 -6.71 10.94
N TYR A 109 -32.51 -6.91 12.21
CA TYR A 109 -32.73 -5.93 13.29
C TYR A 109 -31.42 -5.73 14.06
N PHE A 110 -30.96 -4.48 14.12
CA PHE A 110 -29.70 -4.05 14.74
C PHE A 110 -29.94 -2.80 15.59
#